data_AF-A0A1B2J5A3-F1
#
_entry.id   AF-A0A1B2J5A3-F1
#
_cell.length_a   1.000
_cell.length_b   1.000
_cell.length_c   1.000
_cell.angle_alpha   90.00
_cell.angle_beta   90.00
_cell.angle_gamma   90.00
#
_symmetry.space_group_name_H-M   'P 1'
#
loop_
_entity.id
_entity.type
_entity.pdbx_description
1 polymer ?
#
loop_
_entity_poly.entity_id
_entity_poly.type
_entity_poly.pdbx_seq_one_letter_code
_entity_poly.pdbx_strand_id
1 'polypeptide(L)'
;MPKTLSSMKVSLSVLAIATQLVRIVCSEEENICIGDQCYPKNFEPDKEWKPVQEGQIIPPGSHVRMDFNTHQREAKLVDENDDIDSSLMGVAVVDATDTFADDHSLEKIIGLSVSQLDEKLEELVELSHDYEYGSDIILNDQYIIGVAGLVPTKTQFASELKEKALRIVGSCLRNNADAVEKLLGTVPNTITIEFISNLVGKVNTTEENVDPVEQKRILSIIGAIIPFNIGKVLFEACFGTQKLLLSLDKLDDSVQLKAYQVLDDFIHHPQEELLSSLTEKERLVKHIELIQSFFASGKHSLHEAINRELFSRLVALRSDLESTSTNLCTPSTDFLNWLIDEIEATKEVNPHFSQELKHLRFEFFGNPLASRKGFSDEL
;
A
#
# COMPACT_ATOMS: atom_id res chain seq x y z
N MET A 1 14.22 7.59 -35.18
CA MET A 1 14.23 6.57 -34.12
C MET A 1 13.16 6.93 -33.11
N PRO A 2 12.07 6.18 -32.96
CA PRO A 2 11.02 6.50 -31.99
C PRO A 2 11.25 5.72 -30.69
N LYS A 3 11.48 6.45 -29.60
CA LYS A 3 11.35 5.97 -28.20
C LYS A 3 10.35 6.89 -27.51
N THR A 4 9.04 6.59 -27.54
CA THR A 4 8.05 7.27 -26.66
C THR A 4 6.70 6.55 -26.51
N LEU A 5 6.45 5.40 -27.15
CA LEU A 5 5.13 4.75 -27.08
C LEU A 5 4.96 3.69 -25.98
N SER A 6 6.02 3.29 -25.28
CA SER A 6 5.94 2.21 -24.28
C SER A 6 5.53 2.67 -22.88
N SER A 7 5.84 3.91 -22.49
CA SER A 7 5.52 4.44 -21.16
C SER A 7 4.03 4.86 -21.02
N MET A 8 3.45 5.47 -22.07
CA MET A 8 2.03 5.88 -22.08
C MET A 8 1.02 4.72 -21.98
N LYS A 9 1.37 3.53 -22.47
CA LYS A 9 0.45 2.37 -22.45
C LYS A 9 0.34 1.72 -21.06
N VAL A 10 1.39 1.81 -20.25
CA VAL A 10 1.40 1.30 -18.86
C VAL A 10 0.55 2.19 -17.96
N SER A 11 0.58 3.52 -18.16
CA SER A 11 -0.22 4.47 -17.36
C SER A 11 -1.73 4.34 -17.60
N LEU A 12 -2.18 4.15 -18.86
CA LEU A 12 -3.61 3.99 -19.17
C LEU A 12 -4.22 2.69 -18.62
N SER A 13 -3.44 1.60 -18.58
CA SER A 13 -3.93 0.30 -18.12
C SER A 13 -4.03 0.24 -16.59
N VAL A 14 -3.12 0.90 -15.87
CA VAL A 14 -3.20 1.04 -14.40
C VAL A 14 -4.39 1.91 -13.97
N LEU A 15 -4.66 3.02 -14.68
CA LEU A 15 -5.78 3.90 -14.35
C LEU A 15 -7.16 3.23 -14.56
N ALA A 16 -7.28 2.39 -15.60
CA ALA A 16 -8.49 1.62 -15.88
C ALA A 16 -8.74 0.53 -14.81
N ILE A 17 -7.68 -0.12 -14.30
CA ILE A 17 -7.78 -1.11 -13.23
C ILE A 17 -8.09 -0.44 -11.89
N ALA A 18 -7.48 0.71 -11.59
CA ALA A 18 -7.78 1.49 -10.39
C ALA A 18 -9.25 1.94 -10.36
N THR A 19 -9.79 2.41 -11.48
CA THR A 19 -11.21 2.79 -11.59
C THR A 19 -12.17 1.60 -11.48
N GLN A 20 -11.77 0.40 -11.92
CA GLN A 20 -12.54 -0.83 -11.76
C GLN A 20 -12.54 -1.31 -10.29
N LEU A 21 -11.42 -1.24 -9.59
CA LEU A 21 -11.28 -1.59 -8.17
C LEU A 21 -12.07 -0.64 -7.26
N VAL A 22 -12.09 0.67 -7.56
CA VAL A 22 -12.88 1.68 -6.82
C VAL A 22 -14.39 1.38 -6.85
N ARG A 23 -14.91 0.79 -7.93
CA ARG A 23 -16.35 0.46 -8.02
C ARG A 23 -16.78 -0.73 -7.18
N ILE A 24 -15.88 -1.64 -6.80
CA ILE A 24 -16.22 -2.89 -6.11
C ILE A 24 -16.26 -2.70 -4.58
N VAL A 25 -15.54 -1.71 -4.04
CA VAL A 25 -15.36 -1.52 -2.58
C VAL A 25 -16.44 -0.63 -1.94
N CYS A 26 -17.25 0.07 -2.72
CA CYS A 26 -18.20 1.08 -2.20
C CYS A 26 -19.67 0.66 -2.31
N SER A 27 -20.09 -0.36 -1.57
CA SER A 27 -21.50 -0.45 -1.16
C SER A 27 -21.68 -1.24 0.14
N GLU A 28 -21.86 -0.53 1.24
CA GLU A 28 -22.78 -0.86 2.34
C GLU A 28 -22.78 0.33 3.32
N GLU A 29 -23.95 0.91 3.61
CA GLU A 29 -24.09 1.94 4.66
C GLU A 29 -23.85 1.28 6.02
N GLU A 30 -22.62 1.42 6.54
CA GLU A 30 -22.24 0.84 7.83
C GLU A 30 -22.88 1.61 9.00
N ASN A 31 -23.44 0.88 9.97
CA ASN A 31 -23.83 1.42 11.28
C ASN A 31 -22.72 1.15 12.29
N ILE A 32 -22.48 2.10 13.20
CA ILE A 32 -21.59 1.95 14.35
C ILE A 32 -22.45 1.57 15.56
N CYS A 33 -22.08 0.51 16.28
CA CYS A 33 -22.75 0.09 17.51
C CYS A 33 -21.78 0.12 18.69
N ILE A 34 -22.11 0.88 19.73
CA ILE A 34 -21.39 0.92 21.01
C ILE A 34 -22.36 0.50 22.12
N GLY A 35 -22.16 -0.68 22.69
CA GLY A 35 -23.10 -1.29 23.63
C GLY A 35 -24.44 -1.62 22.95
N ASP A 36 -25.54 -1.17 23.54
CA ASP A 36 -26.90 -1.34 23.00
C ASP A 36 -27.36 -0.19 22.09
N GLN A 37 -26.49 0.79 21.79
CA GLN A 37 -26.81 1.94 20.94
C GLN A 37 -26.12 1.83 19.59
N CYS A 38 -26.91 1.82 18.52
CA CYS A 38 -26.43 1.83 17.13
C CYS A 38 -26.84 3.13 16.43
N TYR A 39 -25.92 3.72 15.68
CA TYR A 39 -26.12 4.94 14.91
C TYR A 39 -25.39 4.87 13.56
N PRO A 40 -25.81 5.66 12.56
CA PRO A 40 -25.16 5.68 11.25
C PRO A 40 -23.68 6.09 11.36
N LYS A 41 -22.80 5.47 10.56
CA LYS A 41 -21.38 5.84 10.50
C LYS A 41 -21.15 7.27 10.01
N ASN A 42 -21.99 7.75 9.11
CA ASN A 42 -21.96 9.13 8.65
C ASN A 42 -22.91 9.98 9.51
N PHE A 43 -22.40 11.09 10.04
CA PHE A 43 -23.20 12.07 10.76
C PHE A 43 -24.02 12.92 9.77
N GLU A 44 -25.30 13.16 10.06
CA GLU A 44 -26.16 14.03 9.27
C GLU A 44 -26.27 15.42 9.92
N PRO A 45 -25.52 16.42 9.44
CA PRO A 45 -25.54 17.78 10.00
C PRO A 45 -26.89 18.45 9.73
N ASP A 46 -27.32 19.27 10.69
CA ASP A 46 -28.55 20.05 10.63
C ASP A 46 -28.23 21.51 10.95
N LYS A 47 -29.18 22.43 10.81
CA LYS A 47 -28.97 23.85 11.10
C LYS A 47 -28.67 24.14 12.58
N GLU A 48 -29.09 23.23 13.46
CA GLU A 48 -28.82 23.30 14.89
C GLU A 48 -27.66 22.37 15.28
N TRP A 49 -26.93 22.74 16.34
CA TRP A 49 -25.83 21.94 16.89
C TRP A 49 -26.35 20.59 17.38
N LYS A 50 -25.81 19.51 16.80
CA LYS A 50 -26.09 18.14 17.23
C LYS A 50 -24.83 17.45 17.75
N PRO A 51 -24.92 16.66 18.83
CA PRO A 51 -23.78 15.92 19.34
C PRO A 51 -23.34 14.84 18.35
N VAL A 52 -22.04 14.77 18.09
CA VAL A 52 -21.41 13.77 17.24
C VAL A 52 -21.05 12.57 18.10
N GLN A 53 -21.61 11.40 17.78
CA GLN A 53 -21.32 10.18 18.51
C GLN A 53 -19.91 9.67 18.20
N GLU A 54 -19.38 8.84 19.10
CA GLU A 54 -18.03 8.33 18.97
C GLU A 54 -17.84 7.52 17.68
N GLY A 55 -16.76 7.76 16.95
CA GLY A 55 -16.52 7.08 15.67
C GLY A 55 -17.37 7.56 14.48
N GLN A 56 -18.35 8.46 14.64
CA GLN A 56 -19.07 9.02 13.50
C GLN A 56 -18.17 9.92 12.64
N ILE A 57 -18.33 9.79 11.33
CA ILE A 57 -17.67 10.60 10.30
C ILE A 57 -18.51 11.86 10.07
N ILE A 58 -17.92 13.03 10.30
CA ILE A 58 -18.58 14.33 10.07
C ILE A 58 -18.39 14.73 8.60
N PRO A 59 -19.47 15.06 7.86
CA PRO A 59 -19.35 15.49 6.48
C PRO A 59 -18.51 16.77 6.34
N PRO A 60 -17.67 16.88 5.29
CA PRO A 60 -16.87 18.07 5.04
C PRO A 60 -17.76 19.30 4.85
N GLY A 61 -17.33 20.44 5.38
CA GLY A 61 -18.11 21.69 5.37
C GLY A 61 -19.11 21.84 6.53
N SER A 62 -19.16 20.90 7.48
CA SER A 62 -19.89 21.06 8.73
C SER A 62 -19.11 21.95 9.72
N HIS A 63 -19.80 22.84 10.44
CA HIS A 63 -19.20 23.61 11.53
C HIS A 63 -19.10 22.68 12.75
N VAL A 64 -17.89 22.47 13.28
CA VAL A 64 -17.65 21.58 14.43
C VAL A 64 -17.15 22.40 15.60
N ARG A 65 -17.67 22.13 16.80
CA ARG A 65 -17.17 22.71 18.06
C ARG A 65 -17.08 21.64 19.14
N MET A 66 -16.35 21.95 20.20
CA MET A 66 -16.36 21.16 21.43
C MET A 66 -17.11 21.95 22.50
N ASP A 67 -18.12 21.33 23.12
CA ASP A 67 -18.75 21.91 24.30
C ASP A 67 -17.83 21.70 25.51
N PHE A 68 -17.32 22.79 26.08
CA PHE A 68 -16.39 22.76 27.20
C PHE A 68 -17.00 22.23 28.51
N ASN A 69 -18.34 22.22 28.65
CA ASN A 69 -18.99 21.69 29.84
C ASN A 69 -19.13 20.18 29.78
N THR A 70 -19.45 19.64 28.60
CA THR A 70 -19.71 18.20 28.39
C THR A 70 -18.54 17.46 27.77
N HIS A 71 -17.52 18.18 27.27
CA HIS A 71 -16.42 17.67 26.46
C HIS A 71 -16.88 16.90 25.20
N GLN A 72 -18.13 17.11 24.75
CA GLN A 72 -18.66 16.46 23.57
C GLN A 72 -18.42 17.31 22.32
N ARG A 73 -18.13 16.65 21.20
CA ARG A 73 -18.05 17.28 19.88
C ARG A 73 -19.46 17.47 19.36
N GLU A 74 -19.79 18.66 18.89
CA GLU A 74 -21.06 18.97 18.22
C GLU A 74 -20.78 19.48 16.81
N ALA A 75 -21.68 19.18 15.88
CA ALA A 75 -21.58 19.67 14.52
C ALA A 75 -22.93 20.20 14.01
N LYS A 76 -22.88 21.23 13.14
CA LYS A 76 -24.04 21.79 12.43
C LYS A 76 -23.68 22.12 10.98
N LEU A 77 -24.69 22.34 10.15
CA LEU A 77 -24.56 22.88 8.81
C LEU A 77 -24.12 24.35 8.89
N VAL A 78 -23.19 24.76 8.04
CA VAL A 78 -22.79 26.18 7.92
C VAL A 78 -23.92 26.94 7.22
N ASP A 79 -24.48 27.96 7.88
CA ASP A 79 -25.42 28.90 7.26
C ASP A 79 -24.63 30.04 6.58
N GLU A 80 -25.06 30.49 5.41
CA GLU A 80 -24.40 31.54 4.61
C GLU A 80 -24.32 32.92 5.30
N ASN A 81 -24.94 33.08 6.48
CA ASN A 81 -24.94 34.31 7.28
C ASN A 81 -24.11 34.24 8.56
N ASP A 82 -23.45 33.11 8.84
CA ASP A 82 -22.53 33.02 9.98
C ASP A 82 -21.21 33.71 9.57
N ASP A 83 -20.94 34.90 10.12
CA ASP A 83 -19.69 35.64 9.94
C ASP A 83 -18.50 34.81 10.46
N ILE A 84 -17.83 34.09 9.57
CA ILE A 84 -16.59 33.39 9.88
C ILE A 84 -15.48 34.43 10.01
N ASP A 85 -14.87 34.51 11.19
CA ASP A 85 -13.67 35.29 11.45
C ASP A 85 -12.54 34.82 10.51
N SER A 86 -12.32 35.61 9.46
CA SER A 86 -11.38 35.39 8.36
C SER A 86 -9.90 35.33 8.79
N SER A 87 -9.60 35.37 10.10
CA SER A 87 -8.25 35.26 10.65
C SER A 87 -7.81 33.84 11.03
N LEU A 88 -8.70 32.84 10.99
CA LEU A 88 -8.41 31.46 11.40
C LEU A 88 -8.61 30.36 10.33
N MET A 89 -8.91 30.73 9.08
CA MET A 89 -8.96 29.79 7.96
C MET A 89 -8.01 30.20 6.84
N GLY A 90 -6.74 29.84 6.99
CA GLY A 90 -5.86 29.60 5.85
C GLY A 90 -6.10 28.21 5.27
N VAL A 91 -7.32 27.93 4.78
CA VAL A 91 -7.56 26.73 3.98
C VAL A 91 -7.14 27.04 2.56
N ALA A 92 -5.88 26.77 2.25
CA ALA A 92 -5.51 26.53 0.87
C ALA A 92 -6.25 25.27 0.44
N VAL A 93 -7.28 25.42 -0.39
CA VAL A 93 -7.75 24.32 -1.24
C VAL A 93 -6.59 24.04 -2.19
N VAL A 94 -5.70 23.13 -1.80
CA VAL A 94 -4.72 22.59 -2.72
C VAL A 94 -5.51 21.63 -3.60
N ASP A 95 -5.76 22.07 -4.84
CA ASP A 95 -6.28 21.19 -5.88
C ASP A 95 -5.31 20.00 -5.97
N ALA A 96 -5.78 18.79 -5.71
CA ALA A 96 -4.98 17.56 -5.71
C ALA A 96 -4.45 17.18 -7.11
N THR A 97 -4.45 18.15 -8.04
CA THR A 97 -3.89 18.13 -9.38
C THR A 97 -2.47 18.72 -9.44
N ASP A 98 -2.00 19.40 -8.40
CA ASP A 98 -0.62 19.90 -8.40
C ASP A 98 0.35 18.75 -8.08
N THR A 99 1.29 18.55 -9.00
CA THR A 99 2.39 17.57 -8.92
C THR A 99 3.06 17.59 -7.56
N PHE A 100 3.34 16.42 -6.99
CA PHE A 100 4.24 16.28 -5.86
C PHE A 100 5.57 16.99 -6.19
N ALA A 101 5.81 18.14 -5.57
CA ALA A 101 6.98 18.99 -5.80
C ALA A 101 7.30 19.23 -7.28
N ASP A 102 6.70 20.26 -7.88
CA ASP A 102 7.21 20.76 -9.15
C ASP A 102 8.68 21.22 -9.01
N ASP A 103 9.45 21.16 -10.11
CA ASP A 103 10.85 21.62 -10.12
C ASP A 103 10.98 23.07 -9.58
N HIS A 104 9.92 23.88 -9.65
CA HIS A 104 9.87 25.24 -9.13
C HIS A 104 9.85 25.29 -7.58
N SER A 105 9.18 24.35 -6.91
CA SER A 105 9.21 24.17 -5.45
C SER A 105 10.60 23.72 -4.99
N LEU A 106 11.28 22.91 -5.79
CA LEU A 106 12.68 22.54 -5.56
C LEU A 106 13.61 23.73 -5.82
N GLU A 107 13.35 24.60 -6.80
CA GLU A 107 14.15 25.80 -7.10
C GLU A 107 14.24 26.79 -5.92
N LYS A 108 13.19 26.91 -5.10
CA LYS A 108 13.25 27.68 -3.82
C LYS A 108 14.28 27.11 -2.83
N ILE A 109 14.60 25.83 -2.94
CA ILE A 109 15.59 25.11 -2.11
C ILE A 109 16.94 24.96 -2.81
N ILE A 110 16.99 25.03 -4.14
CA ILE A 110 18.25 25.11 -4.92
C ILE A 110 19.06 26.37 -4.52
N GLY A 111 18.45 27.37 -3.88
CA GLY A 111 19.15 28.49 -3.25
C GLY A 111 19.84 28.19 -1.90
N LEU A 112 19.52 27.06 -1.26
CA LEU A 112 20.17 26.62 -0.02
C LEU A 112 21.44 25.82 -0.36
N SER A 113 22.49 26.02 0.44
CA SER A 113 23.63 25.10 0.41
C SER A 113 23.22 23.71 0.91
N VAL A 114 23.98 22.68 0.52
CA VAL A 114 23.81 21.32 1.03
C VAL A 114 23.79 21.28 2.57
N SER A 115 24.62 22.10 3.22
CA SER A 115 24.66 22.19 4.69
C SER A 115 23.40 22.80 5.28
N GLN A 116 22.83 23.82 4.67
CA GLN A 116 21.58 24.44 5.13
C GLN A 116 20.38 23.50 4.95
N LEU A 117 20.37 22.74 3.86
CA LEU A 117 19.35 21.71 3.65
C LEU A 117 19.47 20.61 4.71
N ASP A 118 20.69 20.16 5.02
CA ASP A 118 20.92 19.15 6.04
C ASP A 118 20.45 19.60 7.43
N GLU A 119 20.77 20.83 7.84
CA GLU A 119 20.31 21.43 9.10
C GLU A 119 18.77 21.49 9.17
N LYS A 120 18.11 21.90 8.09
CA LYS A 120 16.63 21.91 8.03
C LYS A 120 16.03 20.51 8.13
N LEU A 121 16.61 19.52 7.44
CA LEU A 121 16.11 18.15 7.53
C LEU A 121 16.30 17.60 8.95
N GLU A 122 17.37 17.97 9.66
CA GLU A 122 17.56 17.55 11.05
C GLU A 122 16.47 18.11 11.99
N GLU A 123 16.08 19.38 11.81
CA GLU A 123 14.96 19.98 12.55
C GLU A 123 13.64 19.26 12.25
N LEU A 124 13.36 18.99 10.97
CA LEU A 124 12.15 18.30 10.55
C LEU A 124 12.07 16.86 11.03
N VAL A 125 13.19 16.17 11.23
CA VAL A 125 13.19 14.80 11.78
C VAL A 125 12.51 14.77 13.15
N GLU A 126 12.85 15.70 14.04
CA GLU A 126 12.26 15.74 15.38
C GLU A 126 10.77 16.10 15.32
N LEU A 127 10.41 17.10 14.51
CA LEU A 127 9.02 17.53 14.34
C LEU A 127 8.13 16.49 13.66
N SER A 128 8.68 15.68 12.75
CA SER A 128 7.91 14.70 11.96
C SER A 128 7.26 13.58 12.75
N HIS A 129 7.66 13.38 14.02
CA HIS A 129 7.05 12.40 14.90
C HIS A 129 5.76 12.90 15.55
N ASP A 130 5.54 14.21 15.56
CA ASP A 130 4.33 14.81 16.10
C ASP A 130 3.18 14.70 15.09
N TYR A 131 1.98 14.46 15.61
CA TYR A 131 0.80 14.22 14.79
C TYR A 131 0.39 15.44 13.95
N GLU A 132 0.39 16.64 14.54
CA GLU A 132 -0.04 17.87 13.86
C GLU A 132 1.06 18.35 12.91
N TYR A 133 2.31 18.44 13.40
CA TYR A 133 3.43 18.87 12.56
C TYR A 133 3.69 17.90 11.41
N GLY A 134 3.56 16.59 11.63
CA GLY A 134 3.74 15.61 10.57
C GLY A 134 2.78 15.83 9.40
N SER A 135 1.54 16.21 9.72
CA SER A 135 0.52 16.53 8.74
C SER A 135 0.79 17.83 7.97
N ASP A 136 1.24 18.86 8.68
CA ASP A 136 1.61 20.14 8.08
C ASP A 136 2.85 20.02 7.18
N ILE A 137 3.83 19.21 7.56
CA ILE A 137 5.02 18.92 6.75
C ILE A 137 4.63 18.27 5.42
N ILE A 138 3.73 17.28 5.45
CA ILE A 138 3.28 16.60 4.22
C ILE A 138 2.56 17.56 3.28
N LEU A 139 1.76 18.49 3.81
CA LEU A 139 1.03 19.46 3.02
C LEU A 139 1.92 20.55 2.44
N ASN A 140 2.78 21.14 3.28
CA ASN A 140 3.48 22.39 2.98
C ASN A 140 4.91 22.18 2.47
N ASP A 141 5.57 21.08 2.86
CA ASP A 141 6.98 20.81 2.58
C ASP A 141 7.16 19.67 1.57
N GLN A 142 6.28 19.58 0.56
CA GLN A 142 6.29 18.49 -0.44
C GLN A 142 7.63 18.28 -1.16
N TYR A 143 8.52 19.28 -1.17
CA TYR A 143 9.88 19.14 -1.66
C TYR A 143 10.65 17.97 -1.01
N ILE A 144 10.32 17.59 0.24
CA ILE A 144 10.96 16.45 0.92
C ILE A 144 10.72 15.14 0.16
N ILE A 145 9.59 15.03 -0.55
CA ILE A 145 9.25 13.88 -1.40
C ILE A 145 10.21 13.82 -2.60
N GLY A 146 10.55 14.99 -3.14
CA GLY A 146 11.57 15.14 -4.18
C GLY A 146 12.98 14.84 -3.67
N VAL A 147 13.36 15.33 -2.48
CA VAL A 147 14.67 15.02 -1.86
C VAL A 147 14.81 13.53 -1.56
N ALA A 148 13.74 12.89 -1.08
CA ALA A 148 13.65 11.44 -0.90
C ALA A 148 13.73 10.66 -2.23
N GLY A 149 13.63 11.36 -3.36
CA GLY A 149 13.62 10.78 -4.70
C GLY A 149 12.40 9.91 -4.96
N LEU A 150 11.28 10.16 -4.29
CA LEU A 150 10.04 9.40 -4.50
C LEU A 150 9.25 9.88 -5.72
N VAL A 151 9.65 11.03 -6.25
CA VAL A 151 9.14 11.64 -7.48
C VAL A 151 10.32 12.01 -8.38
N PRO A 152 10.14 12.06 -9.72
CA PRO A 152 11.20 12.44 -10.63
C PRO A 152 11.66 13.88 -10.38
N THR A 153 12.96 14.07 -10.15
CA THR A 153 13.58 15.39 -9.97
C THR A 153 14.77 15.55 -10.92
N LYS A 154 15.05 16.77 -11.38
CA LYS A 154 16.29 17.05 -12.14
C LYS A 154 17.54 16.95 -11.28
N THR A 155 17.40 17.25 -9.99
CA THR A 155 18.49 17.24 -9.01
C THR A 155 18.66 15.86 -8.43
N GLN A 156 19.92 15.38 -8.36
CA GLN A 156 20.28 14.19 -7.60
C GLN A 156 20.81 14.58 -6.23
N PHE A 157 20.23 14.01 -5.18
CA PHE A 157 20.64 14.22 -3.80
C PHE A 157 21.55 13.10 -3.30
N ALA A 158 22.44 13.42 -2.36
CA ALA A 158 23.28 12.45 -1.67
C ALA A 158 22.43 11.46 -0.84
N SER A 159 22.92 10.24 -0.64
CA SER A 159 22.17 9.19 0.07
C SER A 159 21.82 9.58 1.52
N GLU A 160 22.68 10.32 2.21
CA GLU A 160 22.42 10.84 3.56
C GLU A 160 21.17 11.74 3.61
N LEU A 161 21.01 12.65 2.64
CA LEU A 161 19.84 13.53 2.56
C LEU A 161 18.58 12.76 2.17
N LYS A 162 18.71 11.77 1.26
CA LYS A 162 17.61 10.88 0.88
C LYS A 162 17.10 10.09 2.08
N GLU A 163 18.00 9.52 2.88
CA GLU A 163 17.64 8.74 4.08
C GLU A 163 16.88 9.61 5.08
N LYS A 164 17.37 10.82 5.37
CA LYS A 164 16.68 11.78 6.26
C LYS A 164 15.29 12.14 5.72
N ALA A 165 15.17 12.45 4.43
CA ALA A 165 13.90 12.79 3.82
C ALA A 165 12.91 11.60 3.84
N LEU A 166 13.36 10.39 3.53
CA LEU A 166 12.55 9.17 3.64
C LEU A 166 12.12 8.91 5.09
N ARG A 167 12.99 9.19 6.07
CA ARG A 167 12.68 9.06 7.50
C ARG A 167 11.62 10.07 7.95
N ILE A 168 11.71 11.33 7.51
CA ILE A 168 10.70 12.36 7.77
C ILE A 168 9.34 11.90 7.21
N VAL A 169 9.28 11.57 5.91
CA VAL A 169 8.04 11.12 5.27
C VAL A 169 7.44 9.91 5.98
N GLY A 170 8.26 8.90 6.30
CA GLY A 170 7.78 7.71 7.01
C GLY A 170 7.33 7.97 8.45
N SER A 171 7.85 9.02 9.10
CA SER A 171 7.44 9.39 10.46
C SER A 171 6.14 10.18 10.45
N CYS A 172 6.01 11.15 9.52
CA CYS A 172 4.80 11.93 9.33
C CYS A 172 3.56 11.07 9.09
N LEU A 173 3.70 9.98 8.32
CA LEU A 173 2.58 9.13 7.91
C LEU A 173 2.21 8.05 8.94
N ARG A 174 3.11 7.73 9.88
CA ARG A 174 2.91 6.59 10.79
C ARG A 174 1.78 6.90 11.77
N ASN A 175 0.74 6.06 11.76
CA ASN A 175 -0.45 6.24 12.60
C ASN A 175 -1.08 7.64 12.48
N ASN A 176 -0.96 8.27 11.31
CA ASN A 176 -1.43 9.64 11.08
C ASN A 176 -2.38 9.67 9.88
N ALA A 177 -3.67 9.53 10.15
CA ALA A 177 -4.70 9.51 9.11
C ALA A 177 -4.76 10.80 8.30
N ASP A 178 -4.63 11.95 8.98
CA ASP A 178 -4.70 13.26 8.36
C ASP A 178 -3.53 13.50 7.39
N ALA A 179 -2.30 13.13 7.78
CA ALA A 179 -1.16 13.19 6.89
C ALA A 179 -1.31 12.27 5.67
N VAL A 180 -1.84 11.05 5.85
CA VAL A 180 -2.08 10.12 4.74
C VAL A 180 -3.16 10.63 3.79
N GLU A 181 -4.25 11.19 4.31
CA GLU A 181 -5.31 11.79 3.49
C GLU A 181 -4.81 13.02 2.73
N LYS A 182 -3.99 13.88 3.35
CA LYS A 182 -3.37 15.01 2.65
C LYS A 182 -2.39 14.57 1.55
N LEU A 183 -1.67 13.46 1.75
CA LEU A 183 -0.73 12.93 0.76
C LEU A 183 -1.44 12.22 -0.41
N LEU A 184 -2.39 11.34 -0.10
CA LEU A 184 -2.98 10.40 -1.07
C LEU A 184 -4.39 10.83 -1.54
N GLY A 185 -4.98 11.82 -0.90
CA GLY A 185 -6.37 12.19 -1.07
C GLY A 185 -7.33 11.10 -0.58
N THR A 186 -8.60 11.26 -0.93
CA THR A 186 -9.67 10.28 -0.68
C THR A 186 -10.00 9.44 -1.90
N VAL A 187 -9.52 9.85 -3.09
CA VAL A 187 -9.78 9.18 -4.37
C VAL A 187 -8.46 8.99 -5.14
N PRO A 188 -8.20 7.80 -5.70
CA PRO A 188 -7.03 7.57 -6.54
C PRO A 188 -6.95 8.53 -7.72
N ASN A 189 -5.75 9.05 -7.96
CA ASN A 189 -5.44 9.89 -9.12
C ASN A 189 -4.09 9.49 -9.73
N THR A 190 -3.75 10.02 -10.91
CA THR A 190 -2.52 9.64 -11.62
C THR A 190 -1.25 9.91 -10.83
N ILE A 191 -1.22 11.02 -10.09
CA ILE A 191 -0.05 11.48 -9.32
C ILE A 191 0.22 10.52 -8.15
N THR A 192 -0.82 10.22 -7.38
CA THR A 192 -0.76 9.27 -6.25
C THR A 192 -0.45 7.84 -6.72
N ILE A 193 -0.98 7.41 -7.87
CA ILE A 193 -0.62 6.13 -8.49
C ILE A 193 0.85 6.09 -8.88
N GLU A 194 1.37 7.17 -9.47
CA GLU A 194 2.79 7.26 -9.86
C GLU A 194 3.70 7.22 -8.63
N PHE A 195 3.35 7.94 -7.57
CA PHE A 195 4.08 7.90 -6.29
C PHE A 195 4.15 6.49 -5.71
N ILE A 196 3.01 5.77 -5.65
CA ILE A 196 2.97 4.40 -5.13
C ILE A 196 3.74 3.43 -6.04
N SER A 197 3.62 3.60 -7.36
CA SER A 197 4.39 2.83 -8.33
C SER A 197 5.90 3.06 -8.16
N ASN A 198 6.33 4.29 -7.85
CA ASN A 198 7.73 4.61 -7.60
C ASN A 198 8.23 3.98 -6.30
N LEU A 199 7.43 4.01 -5.22
CA LEU A 199 7.76 3.31 -3.96
C LEU A 199 8.01 1.82 -4.22
N VAL A 200 7.04 1.14 -4.85
CA VAL A 200 7.15 -0.30 -5.15
C VAL A 200 8.31 -0.58 -6.10
N GLY A 201 8.47 0.24 -7.15
CA GLY A 201 9.56 0.10 -8.11
C GLY A 201 10.94 0.23 -7.47
N LYS A 202 11.11 1.15 -6.52
CA LYS A 202 12.37 1.40 -5.81
C LYS A 202 12.75 0.32 -4.79
N VAL A 203 11.78 -0.40 -4.24
CA VAL A 203 12.08 -1.60 -3.44
C VAL A 203 12.59 -2.72 -4.36
N ASN A 204 11.99 -2.86 -5.55
CA ASN A 204 12.18 -4.02 -6.43
C ASN A 204 13.28 -3.87 -7.49
N THR A 205 13.97 -2.74 -7.51
CA THR A 205 15.00 -2.48 -8.53
C THR A 205 16.19 -3.42 -8.35
N THR A 206 16.58 -4.04 -9.45
CA THR A 206 17.81 -4.84 -9.61
C THR A 206 18.98 -3.98 -10.10
N GLU A 207 18.80 -2.67 -10.24
CA GLU A 207 19.91 -1.77 -10.56
C GLU A 207 20.90 -1.81 -9.38
N GLU A 208 22.18 -2.01 -9.69
CA GLU A 208 23.24 -2.14 -8.69
C GLU A 208 23.19 -0.97 -7.68
N ASN A 209 23.00 -1.32 -6.40
CA ASN A 209 23.16 -0.46 -5.21
C ASN A 209 22.03 0.54 -4.88
N VAL A 210 20.78 0.11 -4.76
CA VAL A 210 19.89 0.82 -3.82
C VAL A 210 20.31 0.43 -2.40
N ASP A 211 20.59 1.42 -1.55
CA ASP A 211 21.00 1.18 -0.18
C ASP A 211 19.89 0.40 0.58
N PRO A 212 20.22 -0.73 1.23
CA PRO A 212 19.27 -1.47 2.07
C PRO A 212 18.59 -0.61 3.14
N VAL A 213 19.25 0.46 3.59
CA VAL A 213 18.65 1.46 4.48
C VAL A 213 17.53 2.21 3.75
N GLU A 214 17.76 2.72 2.54
CA GLU A 214 16.73 3.37 1.73
C GLU A 214 15.55 2.43 1.47
N GLN A 215 15.80 1.16 1.09
CA GLN A 215 14.74 0.17 0.86
C GLN A 215 13.87 -0.06 2.11
N LYS A 216 14.48 -0.18 3.29
CA LYS A 216 13.72 -0.32 4.56
C LYS A 216 12.89 0.90 4.88
N ARG A 217 13.39 2.11 4.58
CA ARG A 217 12.63 3.34 4.79
C ARG A 217 11.43 3.41 3.84
N ILE A 218 11.62 3.04 2.58
CA ILE A 218 10.52 2.93 1.60
C ILE A 218 9.48 1.91 2.06
N LEU A 219 9.90 0.72 2.51
CA LEU A 219 8.98 -0.28 3.08
C LEU A 219 8.27 0.24 4.35
N SER A 220 8.91 1.10 5.13
CA SER A 220 8.29 1.75 6.30
C SER A 220 7.22 2.76 5.89
N ILE A 221 7.42 3.49 4.80
CA ILE A 221 6.41 4.37 4.20
C ILE A 221 5.23 3.53 3.69
N ILE A 222 5.50 2.45 2.95
CA ILE A 222 4.47 1.52 2.46
C ILE A 222 3.65 0.95 3.64
N GLY A 223 4.32 0.49 4.69
CA GLY A 223 3.66 -0.02 5.90
C GLY A 223 2.88 1.04 6.69
N ALA A 224 3.22 2.33 6.56
CA ALA A 224 2.47 3.42 7.19
C ALA A 224 1.17 3.74 6.44
N ILE A 225 1.14 3.58 5.11
CA ILE A 225 -0.02 3.94 4.28
C ILE A 225 -1.01 2.79 4.07
N ILE A 226 -0.54 1.54 4.03
CA ILE A 226 -1.37 0.34 3.78
C ILE A 226 -2.52 0.15 4.79
N PRO A 227 -2.37 0.49 6.10
CA PRO A 227 -3.46 0.39 7.06
C PRO A 227 -4.69 1.24 6.69
N PHE A 228 -4.51 2.26 5.84
CA PHE A 228 -5.59 3.13 5.38
C PHE A 228 -6.20 2.61 4.07
N ASN A 229 -7.53 2.71 3.94
CA ASN A 229 -8.26 2.19 2.77
C ASN A 229 -7.71 2.72 1.43
N ILE A 230 -7.42 4.02 1.34
CA ILE A 230 -6.87 4.61 0.12
C ILE A 230 -5.47 4.06 -0.22
N GLY A 231 -4.61 3.91 0.80
CA GLY A 231 -3.28 3.33 0.63
C GLY A 231 -3.33 1.87 0.20
N LYS A 232 -4.23 1.08 0.80
CA LYS A 232 -4.50 -0.31 0.41
C LYS A 232 -4.94 -0.43 -1.05
N VAL A 233 -5.89 0.41 -1.48
CA VAL A 233 -6.42 0.42 -2.85
C VAL A 233 -5.33 0.81 -3.86
N LEU A 234 -4.57 1.88 -3.58
CA LEU A 234 -3.51 2.34 -4.46
C LEU A 234 -2.35 1.33 -4.56
N PHE A 235 -1.97 0.72 -3.44
CA PHE A 235 -0.91 -0.29 -3.40
C PHE A 235 -1.25 -1.48 -4.31
N GLU A 236 -2.48 -2.00 -4.24
CA GLU A 236 -2.92 -3.09 -5.13
C GLU A 236 -3.12 -2.66 -6.57
N ALA A 237 -3.61 -1.44 -6.82
CA ALA A 237 -3.71 -0.90 -8.16
C ALA A 237 -2.34 -0.86 -8.87
N CYS A 238 -1.24 -0.73 -8.11
CA CYS A 238 0.13 -0.76 -8.61
C CYS A 238 0.76 -2.18 -8.64
N PHE A 239 -0.01 -3.24 -8.35
CA PHE A 239 0.47 -4.61 -8.17
C PHE A 239 1.51 -4.75 -7.05
N GLY A 240 1.34 -3.97 -5.97
CA GLY A 240 2.28 -3.88 -4.86
C GLY A 240 2.58 -5.24 -4.24
N THR A 241 1.54 -5.99 -3.86
CA THR A 241 1.70 -7.32 -3.25
C THR A 241 2.48 -8.27 -4.16
N GLN A 242 2.07 -8.41 -5.42
CA GLN A 242 2.70 -9.34 -6.35
C GLN A 242 4.16 -8.97 -6.63
N LYS A 243 4.44 -7.68 -6.86
CA LYS A 243 5.79 -7.22 -7.17
C LYS A 243 6.74 -7.35 -5.98
N LEU A 244 6.28 -7.10 -4.75
CA LEU A 244 7.07 -7.34 -3.55
C LEU A 244 7.33 -8.84 -3.37
N LEU A 245 6.31 -9.70 -3.51
CA LEU A 245 6.51 -11.16 -3.42
C LEU A 245 7.58 -11.67 -4.41
N LEU A 246 7.58 -11.17 -5.65
CA LEU A 246 8.57 -11.53 -6.67
C LEU A 246 9.99 -10.99 -6.45
N SER A 247 10.18 -10.06 -5.51
CA SER A 247 11.48 -9.48 -5.21
C SER A 247 12.08 -9.97 -3.90
N LEU A 248 11.30 -10.58 -3.01
CA LEU A 248 11.72 -10.95 -1.65
C LEU A 248 13.04 -11.71 -1.60
N ASP A 249 13.30 -12.63 -2.53
CA ASP A 249 14.52 -13.45 -2.58
C ASP A 249 15.76 -12.71 -3.07
N LYS A 250 15.58 -11.51 -3.64
CA LYS A 250 16.65 -10.64 -4.16
C LYS A 250 17.04 -9.56 -3.15
N LEU A 251 16.28 -9.41 -2.07
CA LEU A 251 16.51 -8.41 -1.03
C LEU A 251 17.47 -8.94 0.02
N ASP A 252 18.26 -8.05 0.63
CA ASP A 252 19.05 -8.38 1.80
C ASP A 252 18.16 -8.87 2.96
N ASP A 253 18.66 -9.80 3.78
CA ASP A 253 17.94 -10.44 4.89
C ASP A 253 17.12 -9.46 5.74
N SER A 254 17.75 -8.35 6.12
CA SER A 254 17.11 -7.35 6.98
C SER A 254 16.02 -6.53 6.28
N VAL A 255 16.09 -6.37 4.95
CA VAL A 255 15.05 -5.74 4.13
C VAL A 255 13.93 -6.75 3.89
N GLN A 256 14.28 -8.01 3.62
CA GLN A 256 13.35 -9.12 3.44
C GLN A 256 12.44 -9.31 4.66
N LEU A 257 12.99 -9.27 5.88
CA LEU A 257 12.18 -9.33 7.12
C LEU A 257 11.17 -8.18 7.21
N LYS A 258 11.56 -6.95 6.82
CA LYS A 258 10.64 -5.81 6.82
C LYS A 258 9.55 -5.96 5.74
N ALA A 259 9.90 -6.50 4.58
CA ALA A 259 8.94 -6.77 3.52
C ALA A 259 7.94 -7.86 3.93
N TYR A 260 8.38 -8.91 4.63
CA TYR A 260 7.47 -9.90 5.21
C TYR A 260 6.46 -9.28 6.17
N GLN A 261 6.90 -8.38 7.07
CA GLN A 261 5.99 -7.68 7.97
C GLN A 261 4.92 -6.88 7.22
N VAL A 262 5.34 -6.10 6.22
CA VAL A 262 4.40 -5.30 5.40
C VAL A 262 3.40 -6.19 4.65
N LEU A 263 3.85 -7.32 4.11
CA LEU A 263 3.00 -8.25 3.38
C LEU A 263 2.06 -9.02 4.32
N ASP A 264 2.54 -9.42 5.49
CA ASP A 264 1.68 -10.03 6.53
C ASP A 264 0.58 -9.06 6.93
N ASP A 265 0.92 -7.82 7.32
CA ASP A 265 -0.04 -6.79 7.71
C ASP A 265 -1.10 -6.53 6.61
N PHE A 266 -0.70 -6.66 5.35
CA PHE A 266 -1.58 -6.46 4.19
C PHE A 266 -2.50 -7.67 3.89
N ILE A 267 -1.97 -8.89 4.00
CA ILE A 267 -2.66 -10.13 3.60
C ILE A 267 -3.48 -10.67 4.77
N HIS A 268 -2.91 -10.68 5.97
CA HIS A 268 -3.49 -11.20 7.19
C HIS A 268 -3.64 -10.02 8.16
N HIS A 269 -4.87 -9.63 8.51
CA HIS A 269 -5.07 -8.62 9.57
C HIS A 269 -4.16 -8.93 10.77
N PRO A 270 -3.43 -7.93 11.30
CA PRO A 270 -2.15 -8.12 11.96
C PRO A 270 -2.22 -9.13 13.10
N GLN A 271 -1.39 -10.18 13.02
CA GLN A 271 -0.96 -10.90 14.19
C GLN A 271 0.45 -10.42 14.51
N GLU A 272 0.71 -10.02 15.76
CA GLU A 272 2.03 -9.60 16.27
C GLU A 272 3.01 -10.79 16.34
N GLU A 273 3.20 -11.52 15.24
CA GLU A 273 4.28 -12.49 15.18
C GLU A 273 5.57 -11.73 14.84
N LEU A 274 6.40 -11.53 15.87
CA LEU A 274 7.64 -10.78 15.76
C LEU A 274 8.63 -11.55 14.85
N LEU A 275 8.67 -11.19 13.57
CA LEU A 275 9.66 -11.69 12.60
C LEU A 275 11.09 -11.17 12.87
N SER A 276 11.51 -11.07 14.14
CA SER A 276 12.79 -10.43 14.52
C SER A 276 14.01 -11.25 14.14
N SER A 277 13.85 -12.56 13.90
CA SER A 277 14.93 -13.43 13.46
C SER A 277 14.37 -14.71 12.83
N LEU A 278 14.40 -14.78 11.50
CA LEU A 278 14.13 -16.01 10.77
C LEU A 278 15.44 -16.56 10.18
N THR A 279 15.70 -17.84 10.38
CA THR A 279 16.73 -18.59 9.63
C THR A 279 16.40 -18.60 8.14
N GLU A 280 17.40 -18.85 7.28
CA GLU A 280 17.20 -18.95 5.82
C GLU A 280 16.06 -19.92 5.46
N LYS A 281 16.00 -21.06 6.16
CA LYS A 281 14.95 -22.05 6.00
C LYS A 281 13.56 -21.54 6.40
N GLU A 282 13.45 -20.85 7.53
CA GLU A 282 12.18 -20.26 7.98
C GLU A 282 11.72 -19.14 7.04
N ARG A 283 12.65 -18.38 6.45
CA ARG A 283 12.32 -17.37 5.42
C ARG A 283 11.76 -18.01 4.15
N LEU A 284 12.34 -19.12 3.70
CA LEU A 284 11.79 -19.90 2.57
C LEU A 284 10.37 -20.38 2.88
N VAL A 285 10.13 -20.95 4.06
CA VAL A 285 8.78 -21.39 4.49
C VAL A 285 7.81 -20.22 4.50
N LYS A 286 8.17 -19.09 5.13
CA LYS A 286 7.33 -17.91 5.21
C LYS A 286 7.02 -17.31 3.83
N HIS A 287 7.98 -17.32 2.91
CA HIS A 287 7.78 -16.90 1.53
C HIS A 287 6.74 -17.77 0.81
N ILE A 288 6.87 -19.09 0.94
CA ILE A 288 5.91 -20.05 0.36
C ILE A 288 4.51 -19.83 0.94
N GLU A 289 4.39 -19.63 2.26
CA GLU A 289 3.11 -19.34 2.94
C GLU A 289 2.47 -18.05 2.43
N LEU A 290 3.23 -16.96 2.30
CA LEU A 290 2.73 -15.68 1.82
C LEU A 290 2.21 -15.76 0.37
N ILE A 291 2.91 -16.47 -0.52
CA ILE A 291 2.44 -16.67 -1.90
C ILE A 291 1.13 -17.49 -1.90
N GLN A 292 1.04 -18.53 -1.08
CA GLN A 292 -0.19 -19.32 -0.97
C GLN A 292 -1.36 -18.49 -0.45
N SER A 293 -1.15 -17.70 0.61
CA SER A 293 -2.17 -16.81 1.16
C SER A 293 -2.59 -15.72 0.18
N PHE A 294 -1.67 -15.19 -0.61
CA PHE A 294 -1.99 -14.25 -1.68
C PHE A 294 -2.98 -14.86 -2.68
N PHE A 295 -2.71 -16.07 -3.18
CA PHE A 295 -3.62 -16.76 -4.10
C PHE A 295 -4.97 -17.09 -3.43
N ALA A 296 -4.93 -17.64 -2.22
CA ALA A 296 -6.12 -17.99 -1.45
C ALA A 296 -7.02 -16.78 -1.13
N SER A 297 -6.45 -15.57 -1.02
CA SER A 297 -7.21 -14.36 -0.72
C SER A 297 -8.18 -13.92 -1.83
N GLY A 298 -8.17 -14.56 -3.00
CA GLY A 298 -9.07 -14.23 -4.10
C GLY A 298 -8.71 -12.93 -4.84
N LYS A 299 -7.60 -12.26 -4.48
CA LYS A 299 -7.11 -11.02 -5.12
C LYS A 299 -6.46 -11.24 -6.50
N HIS A 300 -6.71 -12.38 -7.16
CA HIS A 300 -6.03 -12.84 -8.38
C HIS A 300 -6.49 -12.15 -9.67
N SER A 301 -7.49 -11.25 -9.62
CA SER A 301 -7.99 -10.51 -10.81
C SER A 301 -6.95 -9.56 -11.43
N LEU A 302 -5.74 -9.53 -10.89
CA LEU A 302 -4.69 -8.57 -11.19
C LEU A 302 -3.55 -9.27 -11.93
N HIS A 303 -3.72 -9.41 -13.25
CA HIS A 303 -2.68 -9.67 -14.26
C HIS A 303 -2.10 -11.10 -14.36
N GLU A 304 -2.66 -11.91 -15.28
CA GLU A 304 -2.28 -13.32 -15.55
C GLU A 304 -0.77 -13.58 -15.64
N ALA A 305 -0.02 -12.73 -16.35
CA ALA A 305 1.42 -12.93 -16.52
C ALA A 305 2.20 -12.87 -15.19
N ILE A 306 1.80 -11.98 -14.28
CA ILE A 306 2.46 -11.84 -12.97
C ILE A 306 2.10 -13.03 -12.08
N ASN A 307 0.85 -13.49 -12.13
CA ASN A 307 0.40 -14.68 -11.41
C ASN A 307 1.17 -15.93 -11.87
N ARG A 308 1.42 -16.08 -13.17
CA ARG A 308 2.24 -17.18 -13.71
C ARG A 308 3.69 -17.14 -13.20
N GLU A 309 4.28 -15.95 -13.13
CA GLU A 309 5.62 -15.75 -12.56
C GLU A 309 5.64 -16.15 -11.08
N LEU A 310 4.68 -15.68 -10.29
CA LEU A 310 4.53 -16.04 -8.87
C LEU A 310 4.35 -17.54 -8.67
N PHE A 311 3.56 -18.18 -9.53
CA PHE A 311 3.34 -19.62 -9.46
C PHE A 311 4.62 -20.40 -9.78
N SER A 312 5.35 -20.00 -10.83
CA SER A 312 6.65 -20.57 -11.17
C SER A 312 7.64 -20.41 -10.02
N ARG A 313 7.61 -19.25 -9.34
CA ARG A 313 8.43 -18.99 -8.16
C ARG A 313 8.06 -19.88 -6.97
N LEU A 314 6.78 -20.08 -6.70
CA LEU A 314 6.30 -20.97 -5.64
C LEU A 314 6.83 -22.41 -5.83
N VAL A 315 6.81 -22.91 -7.07
CA VAL A 315 7.33 -24.24 -7.43
C VAL A 315 8.84 -24.32 -7.21
N ALA A 316 9.58 -23.29 -7.63
CA ALA A 316 11.04 -23.23 -7.43
C ALA A 316 11.42 -23.24 -5.94
N LEU A 317 10.83 -22.34 -5.14
CA LEU A 317 11.06 -22.25 -3.70
C LEU A 317 10.79 -23.57 -2.98
N ARG A 318 9.71 -24.25 -3.37
CA ARG A 318 9.37 -25.55 -2.79
C ARG A 318 10.35 -26.64 -3.18
N SER A 319 10.80 -26.66 -4.43
CA SER A 319 11.79 -27.64 -4.92
C SER A 319 13.11 -27.52 -4.14
N ASP A 320 13.53 -26.27 -3.88
CA ASP A 320 14.72 -25.98 -3.08
C ASP A 320 14.55 -26.50 -1.63
N LEU A 321 13.37 -26.30 -1.04
CA LEU A 321 13.06 -26.76 0.32
C LEU A 321 13.00 -28.29 0.43
N GLU A 322 12.36 -28.98 -0.52
CA GLU A 322 12.22 -30.44 -0.52
C GLU A 322 13.57 -31.15 -0.67
N SER A 323 14.52 -30.56 -1.41
CA SER A 323 15.90 -31.07 -1.50
C SER A 323 16.63 -31.08 -0.15
N THR A 324 16.21 -30.22 0.77
CA THR A 324 16.88 -29.98 2.06
C THR A 324 16.13 -30.62 3.23
N SER A 325 14.79 -30.76 3.15
CA SER A 325 13.96 -31.42 4.17
C SER A 325 12.58 -31.79 3.61
N THR A 326 12.28 -33.09 3.55
CA THR A 326 10.96 -33.59 3.16
C THR A 326 9.93 -33.25 4.26
N ASN A 327 8.82 -32.61 3.87
CA ASN A 327 7.62 -32.26 4.69
C ASN A 327 7.55 -30.87 5.37
N LEU A 328 8.40 -29.89 5.02
CA LEU A 328 8.43 -28.61 5.75
C LEU A 328 7.53 -27.46 5.25
N CYS A 329 6.72 -27.68 4.21
CA CYS A 329 5.66 -26.75 3.84
C CYS A 329 4.58 -27.50 3.07
N THR A 330 3.50 -27.86 3.75
CA THR A 330 2.33 -28.46 3.11
C THR A 330 1.44 -27.36 2.54
N PRO A 331 0.87 -27.55 1.33
CA PRO A 331 -0.08 -26.60 0.80
C PRO A 331 -1.27 -26.42 1.72
N SER A 332 -1.68 -25.17 1.96
CA SER A 332 -2.83 -24.85 2.77
C SER A 332 -4.12 -25.30 2.09
N THR A 333 -5.15 -25.63 2.88
CA THR A 333 -6.44 -26.05 2.34
C THR A 333 -7.08 -24.95 1.49
N ASP A 334 -6.97 -23.68 1.90
CA ASP A 334 -7.53 -22.55 1.18
C ASP A 334 -6.84 -22.34 -0.17
N PHE A 335 -5.51 -22.49 -0.22
CA PHE A 335 -4.76 -22.44 -1.48
C PHE A 335 -5.16 -23.60 -2.42
N LEU A 336 -5.34 -24.81 -1.88
CA LEU A 336 -5.77 -25.96 -2.69
C LEU A 336 -7.19 -25.79 -3.24
N ASN A 337 -8.10 -25.22 -2.45
CA ASN A 337 -9.45 -24.90 -2.89
C ASN A 337 -9.42 -23.85 -4.00
N TRP A 338 -8.68 -22.76 -3.79
CA TRP A 338 -8.46 -21.76 -4.83
C TRP A 338 -7.91 -22.38 -6.13
N LEU A 339 -6.90 -23.26 -6.03
CA LEU A 339 -6.29 -23.89 -7.19
C LEU A 339 -7.30 -24.76 -7.97
N ILE A 340 -8.24 -25.42 -7.28
CA ILE A 340 -9.33 -26.17 -7.92
C ILE A 340 -10.26 -25.21 -8.66
N ASP A 341 -10.69 -24.13 -8.01
CA ASP A 341 -11.61 -23.16 -8.59
C ASP A 341 -10.99 -22.46 -9.82
N GLU A 342 -9.70 -22.11 -9.75
CA GLU A 342 -8.97 -21.48 -10.85
C GLU A 342 -8.80 -22.43 -12.06
N ILE A 343 -8.55 -23.71 -11.81
CA ILE A 343 -8.49 -24.74 -12.85
C ILE A 343 -9.83 -24.82 -13.60
N GLU A 344 -10.95 -24.87 -12.88
CA GLU A 344 -12.27 -24.97 -13.51
C GLU A 344 -12.65 -23.66 -14.23
N ALA A 345 -12.36 -22.50 -13.64
CA ALA A 345 -12.64 -21.20 -14.25
C ALA A 345 -11.86 -20.98 -15.56
N THR A 346 -10.64 -21.50 -15.66
CA THR A 346 -9.77 -21.32 -16.83
C THR A 346 -9.85 -22.46 -17.84
N LYS A 347 -10.55 -23.56 -17.52
CA LYS A 347 -10.64 -24.78 -18.36
C LYS A 347 -11.11 -24.50 -19.78
N GLU A 348 -12.11 -23.64 -19.96
CA GLU A 348 -12.66 -23.30 -21.28
C GLU A 348 -11.94 -22.12 -21.94
N VAL A 349 -11.54 -21.13 -21.14
CA VAL A 349 -10.99 -19.85 -21.63
C VAL A 349 -9.50 -19.96 -21.96
N ASN A 350 -8.74 -20.71 -21.16
CA ASN A 350 -7.31 -20.96 -21.36
C ASN A 350 -6.95 -22.42 -21.00
N PRO A 351 -7.26 -23.39 -21.89
CA PRO A 351 -7.08 -24.81 -21.61
C PRO A 351 -5.62 -25.19 -21.30
N HIS A 352 -4.65 -24.51 -21.93
CA HIS A 352 -3.23 -24.75 -21.67
C HIS A 352 -2.85 -24.39 -20.24
N PHE A 353 -3.32 -23.23 -19.76
CA PHE A 353 -3.08 -22.80 -18.38
C PHE A 353 -3.73 -23.73 -17.36
N SER A 354 -4.99 -24.09 -17.58
CA SER A 354 -5.69 -25.06 -16.74
C SER A 354 -4.94 -26.37 -16.67
N GLN A 355 -4.36 -26.84 -17.79
CA GLN A 355 -3.58 -28.07 -17.81
C GLN A 355 -2.26 -27.95 -17.01
N GLU A 356 -1.56 -26.81 -17.11
CA GLU A 356 -0.39 -26.51 -16.28
C GLU A 356 -0.75 -26.53 -14.79
N LEU A 357 -1.82 -25.85 -14.38
CA LEU A 357 -2.28 -25.80 -13.00
C LEU A 357 -2.69 -27.20 -12.49
N LYS A 358 -3.37 -28.01 -13.31
CA LYS A 358 -3.71 -29.41 -12.98
C LYS A 358 -2.46 -30.24 -12.72
N HIS A 359 -1.48 -30.17 -13.61
CA HIS A 359 -0.22 -30.89 -13.46
C HIS A 359 0.49 -30.49 -12.15
N LEU A 360 0.57 -29.19 -11.88
CA LEU A 360 1.19 -28.66 -10.67
C LEU A 360 0.44 -29.05 -9.40
N ARG A 361 -0.90 -29.03 -9.43
CA ARG A 361 -1.73 -29.49 -8.31
C ARG A 361 -1.43 -30.94 -7.94
N PHE A 362 -1.31 -31.83 -8.91
CA PHE A 362 -1.19 -33.26 -8.63
C PHE A 362 0.24 -33.73 -8.40
N GLU A 363 1.22 -33.16 -9.10
CA GLU A 363 2.62 -33.57 -8.99
C GLU A 363 3.33 -32.85 -7.86
N PHE A 364 3.06 -31.57 -7.65
CA PHE A 364 3.69 -30.78 -6.61
C PHE A 364 2.78 -30.67 -5.39
N PHE A 365 1.57 -30.11 -5.50
CA PHE A 365 0.74 -29.75 -4.32
C PHE A 365 -0.21 -30.85 -3.81
N GLY A 366 -0.19 -32.04 -4.39
CA GLY A 366 -1.17 -33.09 -4.15
C GLY A 366 -0.52 -34.43 -3.83
N ASN A 367 -1.36 -35.44 -3.63
CA ASN A 367 -0.89 -36.81 -3.56
C ASN A 367 -0.61 -37.32 -4.99
N PRO A 368 0.63 -37.73 -5.34
CA PRO A 368 0.95 -38.24 -6.68
C PRO A 368 0.07 -39.41 -7.13
N LEU A 369 -0.50 -40.18 -6.18
CA LEU A 369 -1.43 -41.27 -6.46
C LEU A 369 -2.83 -40.81 -6.84
N ALA A 370 -3.24 -39.60 -6.43
CA ALA A 370 -4.51 -38.99 -6.85
C ALA A 370 -4.46 -38.53 -8.32
N SER A 371 -3.26 -38.17 -8.81
CA SER A 371 -2.99 -37.81 -10.21
C SER A 371 -3.47 -38.92 -11.17
N ARG A 372 -3.18 -40.18 -10.84
CA ARG A 372 -3.57 -41.34 -11.68
C ARG A 372 -5.09 -41.51 -11.79
N LYS A 373 -5.87 -41.02 -10.84
CA LYS A 373 -7.34 -41.16 -10.83
C LYS A 373 -8.02 -39.98 -11.52
N GLY A 374 -7.57 -38.75 -11.24
CA GLY A 374 -8.13 -37.53 -11.83
C GLY A 374 -7.98 -37.42 -13.35
N PHE A 375 -6.84 -37.82 -13.91
CA PHE A 375 -6.63 -37.85 -15.37
C PHE A 375 -7.36 -39.00 -16.09
N SER A 376 -7.84 -40.01 -15.35
CA SER A 376 -8.57 -41.15 -15.91
C SER A 376 -10.07 -40.88 -16.06
N ASP A 377 -10.62 -40.00 -15.22
CA ASP A 377 -12.06 -39.71 -15.16
C ASP A 377 -12.50 -38.60 -16.15
N GLU A 378 -11.56 -37.98 -16.87
CA GLU A 378 -11.82 -36.91 -17.88
C GLU A 378 -11.48 -37.32 -19.33
N LEU A 379 -11.19 -38.61 -19.61
CA LEU A 379 -10.98 -39.15 -20.97
C LEU A 379 -12.26 -39.67 -21.62
#